data_AF-A0A960QIG8-F1
#
_entry.id   AF-A0A960QIG8-F1
#
_cell.length_a   1.000
_cell.length_b   1.000
_cell.length_c   1.000
_cell.angle_alpha   90.00
_cell.angle_beta   90.00
_cell.angle_gamma   90.00
#
_symmetry.space_group_name_H-M   'P 1'
#
loop_
_entity.id
_entity.type
_entity.pdbx_description
1 polymer ?
#
loop_
_entity_poly.entity_id
_entity_poly.type
_entity_poly.pdbx_seq_one_letter_code
_entity_poly.pdbx_strand_id
1 'polypeptide(L)'
;HVFILLDSITRLARAFNNAVGGGGGGKKRGTQSGGLAVGALEIPRKLFAAARNTREGGSLTIIATALIQTNFKMDEAIFQEFKGTGNMELVLDRQLAQNYIYPAVDINRSGTRREELLLPGHMLEKIYVIRRGLSGYKPSDAMEWLNKCMARYPSNAQMLMDIKTNALA
;
A
#
# COMPACT_ATOMS: atom_id res chain seq x y z
N HIS A 1 -18.76 -4.66 11.35
CA HIS A 1 -17.49 -4.34 10.63
C HIS A 1 -17.33 -5.32 9.49
N VAL A 2 -16.91 -4.84 8.31
CA VAL A 2 -16.68 -5.68 7.12
C VAL A 2 -15.24 -5.48 6.66
N PHE A 3 -14.59 -6.57 6.24
CA PHE A 3 -13.22 -6.55 5.75
C PHE A 3 -13.14 -7.30 4.43
N ILE A 4 -12.57 -6.65 3.40
CA ILE A 4 -12.43 -7.21 2.05
C ILE A 4 -10.96 -7.27 1.69
N LEU A 5 -10.51 -8.45 1.27
CA LEU A 5 -9.23 -8.66 0.58
C LEU A 5 -9.49 -8.75 -0.93
N LEU A 6 -8.94 -7.83 -1.71
CA LEU A 6 -9.14 -7.74 -3.15
C LEU A 6 -7.83 -7.98 -3.90
N ASP A 7 -7.69 -9.14 -4.55
CA ASP A 7 -6.55 -9.46 -5.41
C ASP A 7 -7.00 -9.62 -6.88
N SER A 8 -6.85 -8.62 -7.76
CA SER A 8 -6.20 -7.31 -7.58
C SER A 8 -7.05 -6.16 -8.12
N ILE A 9 -6.85 -4.96 -7.57
CA ILE A 9 -7.53 -3.76 -8.05
C ILE A 9 -7.11 -3.39 -9.48
N THR A 10 -5.87 -3.72 -9.86
CA THR A 10 -5.37 -3.54 -11.22
C THR A 10 -6.14 -4.42 -12.21
N ARG A 11 -6.35 -5.69 -11.89
CA ARG A 11 -7.11 -6.61 -12.76
C ARG A 11 -8.58 -6.20 -12.85
N LEU A 12 -9.17 -5.75 -11.74
CA LEU A 12 -10.53 -5.19 -11.72
C LEU A 12 -10.64 -3.98 -12.67
N ALA A 13 -9.73 -3.02 -12.55
CA ALA A 13 -9.72 -1.83 -13.40
C ALA A 13 -9.54 -2.16 -14.89
N ARG A 14 -8.68 -3.12 -15.23
CA ARG A 14 -8.53 -3.63 -16.61
C ARG A 14 -9.83 -4.22 -17.16
N ALA A 15 -10.56 -5.00 -16.35
CA ALA A 15 -11.84 -5.58 -16.77
C ALA A 15 -12.88 -4.50 -17.08
N PHE A 16 -13.00 -3.47 -16.23
CA PHE A 16 -13.87 -2.32 -16.49
C PHE A 16 -13.42 -1.51 -17.71
N ASN A 17 -12.12 -1.34 -17.90
CA ASN A 17 -11.57 -0.67 -19.08
C ASN A 17 -11.99 -1.36 -20.38
N ASN A 18 -11.89 -2.69 -20.43
CA ASN A 18 -12.28 -3.49 -21.60
C ASN A 18 -13.79 -3.43 -21.85
N ALA A 19 -14.60 -3.46 -20.78
CA ALA A 19 -16.05 -3.34 -20.88
C ALA A 19 -16.48 -1.96 -21.45
N VAL A 20 -15.85 -0.87 -20.99
CA VAL A 20 -16.16 0.49 -21.45
C VAL A 20 -15.58 0.80 -22.84
N GLY A 21 -14.42 0.22 -23.18
CA GLY A 21 -13.66 0.49 -24.41
C GLY A 21 -14.20 -0.14 -25.70
N GLY A 22 -15.26 -0.96 -25.64
CA GLY A 22 -15.90 -1.52 -26.84
C GLY A 22 -16.15 -3.02 -26.84
N GLY A 23 -16.10 -3.71 -25.69
CA GLY A 23 -16.36 -5.15 -25.57
C GLY A 23 -17.82 -5.61 -25.78
N GLY A 24 -18.74 -4.77 -26.27
CA GLY A 24 -20.13 -5.20 -26.50
C GLY A 24 -21.16 -4.07 -26.66
N GLY A 25 -21.11 -3.35 -27.80
CA GLY A 25 -22.25 -2.52 -28.25
C GLY A 25 -22.36 -1.08 -27.70
N GLY A 26 -21.42 -0.61 -26.88
CA GLY A 26 -21.39 0.76 -26.35
C GLY A 26 -20.56 1.75 -27.20
N LYS A 27 -21.01 3.01 -27.25
CA LYS A 27 -20.36 4.17 -27.90
C LYS A 27 -18.86 4.23 -27.56
N LYS A 28 -17.97 4.10 -28.56
CA LYS A 28 -16.51 4.26 -28.38
C LYS A 28 -16.22 5.57 -27.65
N ARG A 29 -15.86 5.48 -26.36
CA ARG A 29 -15.35 6.64 -25.61
C ARG A 29 -13.89 6.84 -25.99
N GLY A 30 -13.44 8.10 -26.02
CA GLY A 30 -12.05 8.42 -26.32
C GLY A 30 -11.08 7.68 -25.38
N THR A 31 -9.86 7.48 -25.85
CA THR A 31 -8.78 6.88 -25.06
C THR A 31 -7.95 7.99 -24.42
N GLN A 32 -7.71 7.89 -23.11
CA GLN A 32 -6.81 8.75 -22.35
C GLN A 32 -5.37 8.23 -22.44
N SER A 33 -4.41 9.09 -22.06
CA SER A 33 -3.00 8.69 -21.93
C SER A 33 -2.87 7.42 -21.08
N GLY A 34 -2.07 6.46 -21.52
CA GLY A 34 -1.90 5.17 -20.87
C GLY A 34 -2.84 4.05 -21.34
N GLY A 35 -3.75 4.30 -22.31
CA GLY A 35 -4.60 3.26 -22.90
C GLY A 35 -5.91 3.00 -22.14
N LEU A 36 -6.29 3.92 -21.25
CA LEU A 36 -7.54 3.86 -20.50
C LEU A 36 -8.68 4.54 -21.26
N ALA A 37 -9.83 3.89 -21.39
CA ALA A 37 -11.03 4.51 -21.92
C ALA A 37 -11.54 5.59 -20.93
N VAL A 38 -12.07 6.69 -21.46
CA VAL A 38 -12.64 7.78 -20.64
C VAL A 38 -13.73 7.23 -19.72
N GLY A 39 -13.52 7.39 -18.41
CA GLY A 39 -14.44 6.93 -17.36
C GLY A 39 -14.28 5.45 -16.96
N ALA A 40 -13.31 4.71 -17.53
CA ALA A 40 -13.07 3.31 -17.18
C ALA A 40 -12.81 3.08 -15.68
N LEU A 41 -12.17 4.05 -15.02
CA LEU A 41 -11.81 3.94 -13.60
C LEU A 41 -12.90 4.46 -12.64
N GLU A 42 -14.02 4.97 -13.14
CA GLU A 42 -15.05 5.58 -12.29
C GLU A 42 -15.64 4.58 -11.29
N ILE A 43 -16.08 3.40 -11.78
CA ILE A 43 -16.68 2.37 -10.93
C ILE A 43 -15.63 1.71 -10.03
N PRO A 44 -14.45 1.27 -10.53
CA PRO A 44 -13.39 0.75 -9.67
C PRO A 44 -12.97 1.71 -8.54
N ARG A 45 -12.85 3.01 -8.84
CA ARG A 45 -12.54 4.05 -7.85
C ARG A 45 -13.64 4.20 -6.81
N LYS A 46 -14.91 4.23 -7.22
CA LYS A 46 -16.05 4.28 -6.28
C LYS A 46 -16.07 3.07 -5.35
N LEU A 47 -15.77 1.87 -5.87
CA LEU A 47 -15.68 0.65 -5.07
C LEU A 47 -14.57 0.75 -4.02
N PHE A 48 -13.37 1.19 -4.41
CA PHE A 48 -12.26 1.33 -3.46
C PHE A 48 -12.49 2.45 -2.44
N ALA A 49 -13.05 3.59 -2.88
CA ALA A 49 -13.44 4.70 -2.02
C ALA A 49 -14.66 4.42 -1.12
N ALA A 50 -15.29 3.26 -1.26
CA ALA A 50 -16.32 2.81 -0.33
C ALA A 50 -15.71 2.51 1.04
N ALA A 51 -14.44 2.08 1.10
CA ALA A 51 -13.73 1.82 2.35
C ALA A 51 -13.71 3.08 3.23
N ARG A 52 -14.30 2.97 4.43
CA ARG A 52 -14.42 4.07 5.39
C ARG A 52 -14.73 3.54 6.79
N ASN A 53 -14.32 4.31 7.77
CA ASN A 53 -14.83 4.21 9.13
C ASN A 53 -16.02 5.18 9.28
N THR A 54 -17.16 4.70 9.77
CA THR A 54 -18.34 5.54 10.03
C THR A 54 -18.45 5.82 11.53
N ARG A 55 -19.14 6.89 11.91
CA ARG A 55 -19.31 7.23 13.33
C ARG A 55 -20.26 6.28 14.06
N GLU A 56 -21.31 5.82 13.39
CA GLU A 56 -22.43 5.10 14.03
C GLU A 56 -22.75 3.74 13.39
N GLY A 57 -22.21 3.43 12.20
CA GLY A 57 -22.56 2.23 11.40
C GLY A 57 -21.45 1.19 11.26
N GLY A 58 -20.39 1.27 12.07
CA GLY A 58 -19.19 0.43 11.97
C GLY A 58 -18.24 0.86 10.85
N SER A 59 -17.41 -0.07 10.36
CA SER A 59 -16.39 0.20 9.33
C SER A 59 -16.42 -0.80 8.18
N LEU A 60 -16.01 -0.33 7.00
CA LEU A 60 -15.65 -1.14 5.84
C LEU A 60 -14.16 -0.91 5.56
N THR A 61 -13.37 -1.97 5.70
CA THR A 61 -11.94 -1.96 5.34
C THR A 61 -11.74 -2.75 4.06
N ILE A 62 -11.01 -2.17 3.10
CA ILE A 62 -10.62 -2.86 1.86
C ILE A 62 -9.10 -2.80 1.78
N ILE A 63 -8.46 -3.96 1.70
CA ILE A 63 -7.04 -4.07 1.33
C ILE A 63 -6.99 -4.73 -0.04
N ALA A 64 -6.41 -4.01 -1.00
CA ALA A 64 -6.30 -4.49 -2.36
C ALA A 64 -4.83 -4.55 -2.79
N THR A 65 -4.47 -5.59 -3.54
CA THR A 65 -3.18 -5.65 -4.22
C THR A 65 -3.22 -4.78 -5.47
N ALA A 66 -2.12 -4.08 -5.76
CA ALA A 66 -1.93 -3.32 -6.98
C ALA A 66 -0.63 -3.75 -7.64
N LEU A 67 -0.70 -3.99 -8.95
CA LEU A 67 0.48 -4.36 -9.74
C LEU A 67 1.20 -3.08 -10.19
N ILE A 68 2.51 -3.04 -9.94
CA ILE A 68 3.41 -1.96 -10.37
C ILE A 68 4.62 -2.57 -11.09
N GLN A 69 5.35 -1.75 -11.86
CA GLN A 69 6.54 -2.19 -12.60
C GLN A 69 6.26 -3.39 -13.54
N THR A 70 5.08 -3.40 -14.17
CA THR A 70 4.65 -4.44 -15.12
C THR A 70 5.05 -4.13 -16.57
N ASN A 71 5.72 -3.00 -16.81
CA ASN A 71 6.02 -2.41 -18.12
C ASN A 71 4.78 -2.00 -18.94
N PHE A 72 3.57 -2.10 -18.39
CA PHE A 72 2.35 -1.58 -19.02
C PHE A 72 2.02 -0.19 -18.48
N LYS A 73 2.05 0.83 -19.35
CA LYS A 73 1.66 2.21 -19.01
C LYS A 73 0.25 2.32 -18.42
N MET A 74 -0.65 1.42 -18.83
CA MET A 74 -2.00 1.33 -18.28
C MET A 74 -2.00 1.01 -16.79
N ASP A 75 -1.15 0.09 -16.34
CA ASP A 75 -1.08 -0.29 -14.92
C ASP A 75 -0.50 0.83 -14.08
N GLU A 76 0.45 1.58 -14.62
CA GLU A 76 1.00 2.77 -13.96
C GLU A 76 -0.08 3.85 -13.79
N ALA A 77 -0.87 4.13 -14.83
CA ALA A 77 -1.99 5.06 -14.75
C ALA A 77 -3.05 4.59 -13.74
N ILE A 78 -3.39 3.30 -13.74
CA ILE A 78 -4.29 2.68 -12.76
C ILE A 78 -3.74 2.87 -11.34
N PHE A 79 -2.46 2.56 -11.11
CA PHE A 79 -1.82 2.68 -9.81
C PHE A 79 -1.88 4.12 -9.29
N GLN A 80 -1.55 5.12 -10.12
CA GLN A 80 -1.58 6.53 -9.72
C GLN A 80 -2.98 6.98 -9.30
N GLU A 81 -4.03 6.55 -10.02
CA GLU A 81 -5.43 6.86 -9.67
C GLU A 81 -5.81 6.32 -8.28
N PHE A 82 -5.45 5.06 -8.00
CA PHE A 82 -5.78 4.43 -6.72
C PHE A 82 -4.90 4.89 -5.57
N LYS A 83 -3.65 5.25 -5.84
CA LYS A 83 -2.74 5.85 -4.85
C LYS A 83 -3.33 7.14 -4.25
N GLY A 84 -3.95 7.96 -5.10
CA GLY A 84 -4.65 9.17 -4.64
C GLY A 84 -5.89 8.86 -3.78
N THR A 85 -6.52 7.72 -4.02
CA THR A 85 -7.78 7.31 -3.37
C THR A 85 -7.56 6.64 -2.01
N GLY A 86 -6.52 5.83 -1.87
CA GLY A 86 -6.18 5.12 -0.62
C GLY A 86 -5.53 6.02 0.44
N ASN A 87 -5.47 5.50 1.66
CA ASN A 87 -4.79 6.15 2.80
C ASN A 87 -3.66 5.31 3.40
N MET A 88 -3.45 4.07 2.94
CA MET A 88 -2.39 3.17 3.37
C MET A 88 -1.75 2.48 2.16
N GLU A 89 -0.43 2.43 2.14
CA GLU A 89 0.37 1.76 1.13
C GLU A 89 1.39 0.84 1.80
N LEU A 90 1.36 -0.45 1.46
CA LEU A 90 2.38 -1.42 1.80
C LEU A 90 3.13 -1.81 0.53
N VAL A 91 4.32 -1.25 0.36
CA VAL A 91 5.13 -1.42 -0.85
C VAL A 91 6.00 -2.65 -0.71
N LEU A 92 5.90 -3.57 -1.67
CA LEU A 92 6.76 -4.74 -1.76
C LEU A 92 7.90 -4.48 -2.76
N ASP A 93 9.11 -4.81 -2.37
CA ASP A 93 10.31 -4.62 -3.20
C ASP A 93 10.74 -5.94 -3.87
N ARG A 94 10.95 -5.88 -5.18
CA ARG A 94 11.32 -7.05 -5.99
C ARG A 94 12.73 -7.56 -5.67
N GLN A 95 13.69 -6.66 -5.38
CA GLN A 95 15.07 -7.06 -5.07
C GLN A 95 15.14 -7.80 -3.73
N LEU A 96 14.36 -7.36 -2.73
CA LEU A 96 14.22 -8.10 -1.47
C LEU A 96 13.75 -9.54 -1.69
N ALA A 97 12.67 -9.71 -2.48
CA ALA A 97 12.13 -11.03 -2.78
C ALA A 97 13.12 -11.91 -3.58
N GLN A 98 13.84 -11.32 -4.55
CA GLN A 98 14.88 -12.01 -5.33
C GLN A 98 16.04 -12.49 -4.46
N ASN A 99 16.35 -11.77 -3.38
CA ASN A 99 17.37 -12.14 -2.40
C ASN A 99 16.82 -13.01 -1.25
N TYR A 100 15.58 -13.51 -1.35
CA TYR A 100 14.92 -14.33 -0.34
C TYR A 100 14.75 -13.66 1.03
N ILE A 101 14.71 -12.32 1.07
CA ILE A 101 14.47 -11.55 2.29
C ILE A 101 12.96 -11.35 2.45
N TYR A 102 12.38 -11.96 3.48
CA TYR A 102 10.95 -11.89 3.77
C TYR A 102 10.66 -11.37 5.19
N PRO A 103 9.57 -10.61 5.38
CA PRO A 103 8.68 -10.10 4.33
C PRO A 103 9.38 -9.04 3.45
N ALA A 104 9.13 -9.06 2.15
CA ALA A 104 9.83 -8.23 1.16
C ALA A 104 9.29 -6.79 1.11
N VAL A 105 9.18 -6.13 2.27
CA VAL A 105 8.56 -4.82 2.43
C VAL A 105 9.60 -3.71 2.33
N ASP A 106 9.34 -2.72 1.49
CA ASP A 106 10.09 -1.46 1.53
C ASP A 106 9.54 -0.59 2.66
N ILE A 107 10.26 -0.55 3.78
CA ILE A 107 9.87 0.19 4.99
C ILE A 107 9.70 1.68 4.67
N ASN A 108 10.62 2.26 3.90
CA ASN A 108 10.71 3.70 3.64
C ASN A 108 9.58 4.18 2.72
N ARG A 109 9.20 3.36 1.73
CA ARG A 109 8.10 3.67 0.80
C ARG A 109 6.72 3.30 1.33
N SER A 110 6.63 2.44 2.34
CA SER A 110 5.37 2.05 2.97
C SER A 110 4.94 3.06 4.05
N GLY A 111 3.64 3.26 4.22
CA GLY A 111 3.11 4.17 5.24
C GLY A 111 1.58 4.26 5.27
N THR A 112 1.06 4.86 6.34
CA THR A 112 -0.38 5.12 6.53
C THR A 112 -0.59 6.58 6.89
N ARG A 113 -1.53 7.25 6.22
CA ARG A 113 -1.93 8.63 6.56
C ARG A 113 -2.68 8.61 7.89
N ARG A 114 -2.44 9.63 8.73
CA ARG A 114 -3.10 9.80 10.03
C ARG A 114 -2.87 8.62 10.99
N GLU A 115 -1.68 8.01 10.95
CA GLU A 115 -1.31 6.88 11.80
C GLU A 115 -1.31 7.20 13.31
N GLU A 116 -1.23 8.49 13.69
CA GLU A 116 -1.40 8.96 15.06
C GLU A 116 -2.80 8.71 15.63
N LEU A 117 -3.79 8.43 14.78
CA LEU A 117 -5.13 7.99 15.21
C LEU A 117 -5.20 6.48 15.48
N LEU A 118 -4.19 5.72 15.04
CA LEU A 118 -4.18 4.25 15.08
C LEU A 118 -3.25 3.70 16.17
N LEU A 119 -2.17 4.43 16.48
CA LEU A 119 -1.13 3.98 17.39
C LEU A 119 -0.98 4.93 18.59
N PRO A 120 -0.71 4.41 19.79
CA PRO A 120 -0.36 5.24 20.94
C PRO A 120 0.87 6.12 20.66
N GLY A 121 0.85 7.38 21.10
CA GLY A 121 1.93 8.34 20.82
C GLY A 121 3.34 7.85 21.21
N HIS A 122 3.47 7.20 22.38
CA HIS A 122 4.75 6.65 22.83
C HIS A 122 5.31 5.55 21.91
N MET A 123 4.44 4.75 21.27
CA MET A 123 4.87 3.76 20.28
C MET A 123 5.24 4.44 18.97
N LEU A 124 4.46 5.44 18.56
CA LEU A 124 4.66 6.15 17.31
C LEU A 124 6.02 6.89 17.28
N GLU A 125 6.39 7.54 18.38
CA GLU A 125 7.70 8.18 18.52
C GLU A 125 8.86 7.18 18.30
N LYS A 126 8.74 5.97 18.84
CA LYS A 126 9.74 4.91 18.68
C LYS A 126 9.79 4.39 17.25
N ILE A 127 8.64 4.21 16.61
CA ILE A 127 8.55 3.87 15.19
C ILE A 127 9.25 4.94 14.35
N TYR A 128 9.09 6.22 14.67
CA TYR A 128 9.75 7.32 13.96
C TYR A 128 11.25 7.36 14.17
N VAL A 129 11.76 6.98 15.34
CA VAL A 129 13.21 6.80 15.56
C VAL A 129 13.74 5.69 14.65
N ILE A 130 13.07 4.54 14.61
CA ILE A 130 13.46 3.42 13.74
C ILE A 130 13.47 3.85 12.27
N ARG A 131 12.37 4.46 11.79
CA ARG A 131 12.24 4.91 10.40
C ARG A 131 13.33 5.93 10.02
N ARG A 132 13.63 6.88 10.90
CA ARG A 132 14.72 7.86 10.66
C ARG A 132 16.08 7.19 10.63
N GLY A 133 16.37 6.27 11.55
CA GLY A 133 17.62 5.52 11.55
C GLY A 133 17.81 4.67 10.28
N LEU A 134 16.73 4.18 9.69
CA LEU A 134 16.75 3.35 8.48
C LEU A 134 16.63 4.15 7.17
N SER A 135 16.46 5.47 7.19
CA SER A 135 16.13 6.23 5.96
C SER A 135 17.26 6.27 4.93
N GLY A 136 18.52 6.06 5.36
CA GLY A 136 19.69 6.00 4.49
C GLY A 136 20.14 4.58 4.11
N TYR A 137 19.49 3.55 4.67
CA TYR A 137 19.86 2.16 4.43
C TYR A 137 19.35 1.70 3.06
N LYS A 138 20.08 0.77 2.44
CA LYS A 138 19.52 -0.01 1.32
C LYS A 138 18.32 -0.81 1.84
N PRO A 139 17.27 -1.05 1.04
CA PRO A 139 16.10 -1.82 1.48
C PRO A 139 16.46 -3.19 2.08
N SER A 140 17.44 -3.90 1.50
CA SER A 140 17.96 -5.18 2.03
C SER A 140 18.46 -5.05 3.45
N ASP A 141 19.34 -4.08 3.67
CA ASP A 141 20.04 -3.89 4.94
C ASP A 141 19.05 -3.43 6.02
N ALA A 142 18.09 -2.58 5.64
CA ALA A 142 17.01 -2.13 6.52
C ALA A 142 16.11 -3.29 6.96
N MET A 143 15.70 -4.15 6.02
CA MET A 143 14.85 -5.30 6.34
C MET A 143 15.58 -6.38 7.13
N GLU A 144 16.84 -6.66 6.83
CA GLU A 144 17.65 -7.58 7.63
C GLU A 144 17.85 -7.07 9.05
N TRP A 145 18.14 -5.78 9.21
CA TRP A 145 18.26 -5.15 10.52
C TRP A 145 16.94 -5.27 11.29
N LEU A 146 15.81 -4.97 10.65
CA LEU A 146 14.50 -5.04 11.29
C LEU A 146 14.14 -6.49 11.68
N ASN A 147 14.38 -7.46 10.80
CA ASN A 147 14.16 -8.88 11.09
C ASN A 147 15.00 -9.36 12.28
N LYS A 148 16.29 -9.00 12.31
CA LYS A 148 17.18 -9.32 13.45
C LYS A 148 16.71 -8.62 14.73
N CYS A 149 16.25 -7.38 14.64
CA CYS A 149 15.72 -6.64 15.78
C CYS A 149 14.45 -7.30 16.33
N MET A 150 13.45 -7.56 15.48
CA MET A 150 12.19 -8.18 15.89
C MET A 150 12.40 -9.59 16.45
N ALA A 151 13.31 -10.39 15.87
CA ALA A 151 13.59 -11.75 16.33
C ALA A 151 14.19 -11.82 17.75
N ARG A 152 14.76 -10.72 18.26
CA ARG A 152 15.31 -10.64 19.62
C ARG A 152 14.24 -10.46 20.70
N TYR A 153 13.01 -10.09 20.32
CA TYR A 153 11.96 -9.76 21.27
C TYR A 153 10.76 -10.68 21.07
N PRO A 154 10.05 -11.04 22.17
CA PRO A 154 8.84 -11.85 22.08
C PRO A 154 7.65 -11.05 21.52
N SER A 155 7.70 -9.71 21.53
CA SER A 155 6.63 -8.85 21.03
C SER A 155 7.14 -7.49 20.55
N ASN A 156 6.38 -6.87 19.63
CA ASN A 156 6.66 -5.52 19.15
C ASN A 156 6.58 -4.48 20.28
N ALA A 157 5.71 -4.67 21.27
CA ALA A 157 5.58 -3.77 22.41
C ALA A 157 6.89 -3.75 23.23
N GLN A 158 7.44 -4.93 23.55
CA GLN A 158 8.71 -5.03 24.26
C GLN A 158 9.85 -4.41 23.45
N MET A 159 9.92 -4.73 22.15
CA MET A 159 10.93 -4.15 21.25
C MET A 159 10.89 -2.62 21.27
N LEU A 160 9.70 -2.01 21.15
CA LEU A 160 9.56 -0.56 21.11
C LEU A 160 9.87 0.13 22.46
N MET A 161 9.60 -0.55 23.58
CA MET A 161 9.99 -0.05 24.91
C MET A 161 11.52 0.00 25.08
N ASP A 162 12.22 -1.03 24.60
CA ASP A 162 13.67 -1.17 24.80
C ASP A 162 14.51 -0.34 23.82
N ILE A 163 13.93 0.08 22.69
CA ILE A 163 14.61 0.96 21.73
C ILE A 163 14.81 2.35 22.38
N LYS A 164 16.07 2.67 22.66
CA LYS A 164 16.44 4.01 23.13
C LYS A 164 16.30 5.01 21.98
N THR A 165 15.77 6.19 22.28
CA THR A 165 15.49 7.26 21.29
C THR A 165 16.75 7.75 20.55
N ASN A 166 17.94 7.47 21.10
CA ASN A 166 19.24 7.86 20.54
C ASN A 166 20.03 6.67 19.95
N ALA A 167 19.46 5.47 19.83
CA ALA A 167 20.22 4.24 19.52
C ALA A 167 20.65 4.08 18.05
N LEU A 168 20.17 4.95 17.16
CA LEU A 168 20.41 4.87 15.71
C LEU A 168 21.06 6.15 15.15
N ALA A 169 21.62 6.99 16.01
CA ALA A 169 22.43 8.15 15.66
C ALA A 169 23.91 7.80 15.65
#